data_AF-A0A9X3ZMG3-F1
#
_entry.id   AF-A0A9X3ZMG3-F1
#
_cell.length_a   1.000
_cell.length_b   1.000
_cell.length_c   1.000
_cell.angle_alpha   90.00
_cell.angle_beta   90.00
_cell.angle_gamma   90.00
#
_symmetry.space_group_name_H-M   'P 1'
#
loop_
_entity.id
_entity.type
_entity.pdbx_description
1 polymer ?
#
loop_
_entity_poly.entity_id
_entity_poly.type
_entity_poly.pdbx_seq_one_letter_code
_entity_poly.pdbx_strand_id
1 'polypeptide(L)'
;MLKKVEFTLNGAAIQLSAISALDYLNYVEYMNELDKPENIAESDTEKELHRKLNQANKLNLLVNTRLIAISMSYAEKEKTVDEIQDHL
;
A
#
# COMPACT_ATOMS: atom_id res chain seq x y z
N MET A 1 -1.18 -13.45 -15.70
CA MET A 1 -0.11 -12.48 -15.43
C MET A 1 -0.74 -11.11 -15.16
N LEU A 2 -0.42 -10.48 -14.03
CA LEU A 2 -1.00 -9.17 -13.65
C LEU A 2 -0.39 -8.04 -14.52
N LYS A 3 -1.17 -7.00 -14.82
CA LYS A 3 -0.70 -5.84 -15.59
C LYS A 3 0.39 -5.12 -14.80
N LYS A 4 1.50 -4.77 -15.44
CA LYS A 4 2.61 -4.03 -14.83
C LYS A 4 2.73 -2.62 -15.39
N VAL A 5 3.13 -1.68 -14.55
CA VAL A 5 3.44 -0.29 -14.90
C VAL A 5 4.80 0.05 -14.30
N GLU A 6 5.66 0.65 -15.10
CA GLU A 6 6.97 1.13 -14.67
C GLU A 6 6.99 2.66 -14.74
N PHE A 7 7.59 3.29 -13.74
CA PHE A 7 7.82 4.73 -13.73
C PHE A 7 9.09 5.09 -12.98
N THR A 8 9.64 6.26 -13.28
CA THR A 8 10.86 6.77 -12.65
C THR A 8 10.51 7.76 -11.55
N LEU A 9 10.96 7.49 -10.32
CA LEU A 9 10.85 8.40 -9.18
C LEU A 9 12.26 8.74 -8.69
N ASN A 10 12.61 10.03 -8.71
CA ASN A 10 13.92 10.51 -8.26
C ASN A 10 15.12 9.76 -8.89
N GLY A 11 15.00 9.37 -10.17
CA GLY A 11 16.04 8.63 -10.89
C GLY A 11 16.05 7.11 -10.66
N ALA A 12 15.20 6.59 -9.77
CA ALA A 12 15.01 5.15 -9.56
C ALA A 12 13.81 4.64 -10.37
N ALA A 13 13.99 3.53 -11.11
CA ALA A 13 12.91 2.83 -11.77
C ALA A 13 12.12 2.00 -10.75
N ILE A 14 10.81 2.23 -10.68
CA ILE A 14 9.89 1.51 -9.80
C ILE A 14 8.89 0.77 -10.68
N GLN A 15 8.78 -0.54 -10.47
CA GLN A 15 7.77 -1.39 -11.10
C GLN A 15 6.64 -1.66 -10.11
N LEU A 16 5.42 -1.34 -10.53
CA LEU A 16 4.18 -1.65 -9.82
C LEU A 16 3.35 -2.63 -10.63
N SER A 17 2.78 -3.63 -9.97
CA SER A 17 1.82 -4.55 -10.59
C SER A 17 0.40 -4.24 -10.14
N ALA A 18 -0.57 -4.50 -11.02
CA ALA A 18 -1.97 -4.63 -10.63
C ALA A 18 -2.09 -5.68 -9.52
N ILE A 19 -3.06 -5.49 -8.63
CA ILE A 19 -3.23 -6.34 -7.44
C ILE A 19 -4.22 -7.45 -7.78
N SER A 20 -3.96 -8.67 -7.28
CA SER A 20 -4.91 -9.78 -7.42
C SER A 20 -6.18 -9.53 -6.61
N ALA A 21 -7.29 -10.17 -6.99
CA ALA A 21 -8.53 -10.08 -6.22
C ALA A 21 -8.35 -10.57 -4.77
N LEU A 22 -7.54 -11.62 -4.56
CA LEU A 22 -7.27 -12.17 -3.22
C LEU A 22 -6.49 -11.18 -2.34
N ASP A 23 -5.45 -10.56 -2.87
CA ASP A 23 -4.69 -9.56 -2.10
C ASP A 23 -5.48 -8.28 -1.89
N TYR A 24 -6.40 -7.95 -2.79
CA TYR A 24 -7.32 -6.85 -2.57
C TYR A 24 -8.28 -7.14 -1.40
N LEU A 25 -8.78 -8.38 -1.25
CA LEU A 25 -9.58 -8.78 -0.09
C LEU A 25 -8.77 -8.66 1.21
N ASN A 26 -7.54 -9.19 1.24
CA ASN A 26 -6.63 -9.07 2.38
C ASN A 26 -6.33 -7.60 2.72
N TYR A 27 -6.20 -6.74 1.70
CA TYR A 27 -6.04 -5.30 1.88
C TYR A 27 -7.28 -4.64 2.50
N VAL A 28 -8.48 -5.03 2.08
CA VAL A 28 -9.74 -4.53 2.66
C VAL A 28 -9.87 -4.97 4.12
N GLU A 29 -9.53 -6.22 4.44
CA GLU A 29 -9.49 -6.72 5.82
C GLU A 29 -8.53 -5.89 6.68
N TYR A 30 -7.30 -5.68 6.21
CA TYR A 30 -6.34 -4.79 6.86
C TYR A 30 -6.91 -3.39 7.09
N MET A 31 -7.54 -2.77 6.10
CA MET A 31 -8.15 -1.45 6.27
C MET A 31 -9.25 -1.42 7.34
N ASN A 32 -9.99 -2.52 7.51
CA ASN A 32 -11.05 -2.63 8.49
C ASN A 32 -10.53 -2.77 9.91
N GLU A 33 -9.33 -3.31 10.10
CA GLU A 33 -8.65 -3.41 11.39
C GLU A 33 -8.03 -2.09 11.87
N LEU A 34 -7.80 -1.13 10.96
CA LEU A 34 -7.22 0.17 11.31
C LEU A 34 -8.21 1.06 12.06
N ASP A 35 -7.71 1.71 13.11
CA ASP A 35 -8.43 2.75 13.84
C ASP A 35 -8.94 3.82 12.89
N LYS A 36 -10.25 4.08 12.94
CA LYS A 36 -10.86 5.13 12.12
C LYS A 36 -10.60 6.49 12.77
N PRO A 37 -10.23 7.51 11.98
CA PRO A 37 -10.06 8.86 12.50
C PRO A 37 -11.39 9.36 13.06
N GLU A 38 -11.30 10.16 14.11
CA GLU A 38 -12.49 10.80 14.66
C GLU A 38 -13.03 11.85 13.69
N ASN A 39 -14.36 12.00 13.68
CA ASN A 39 -15.03 13.00 12.86
C ASN A 39 -14.66 14.42 13.31
N ILE A 40 -14.39 15.29 12.36
CA ILE A 40 -14.17 16.72 12.60
C ILE A 40 -15.54 17.39 12.77
N ALA A 41 -15.69 18.15 13.85
CA ALA A 41 -16.88 18.94 14.16
C ALA A 41 -16.55 20.43 14.14
N GLU A 42 -17.54 21.27 13.81
CA GLU A 42 -17.36 22.73 13.80
C GLU A 42 -17.01 23.32 15.18
N SER A 43 -17.38 22.61 16.25
CA SER A 43 -17.09 22.98 17.64
C SER A 43 -15.71 22.53 18.14
N ASP A 44 -14.92 21.84 17.31
CA ASP A 44 -13.60 21.35 17.72
C ASP A 44 -12.65 22.51 18.01
N THR A 45 -11.88 22.39 19.09
CA THR A 45 -10.75 23.28 19.32
C THR A 45 -9.65 23.05 18.28
N GLU A 46 -8.78 24.04 18.07
CA GLU A 46 -7.62 23.91 17.16
C GLU A 46 -6.75 22.68 17.49
N LYS A 47 -6.56 22.40 18.79
CA LYS A 47 -5.81 21.22 19.26
C LYS A 47 -6.49 19.92 18.86
N GLU A 48 -7.82 19.85 18.98
CA GLU A 48 -8.59 18.67 18.57
C GLU A 48 -8.55 18.49 17.06
N LEU A 49 -8.71 19.59 16.31
CA LEU A 49 -8.61 19.59 14.86
C LEU A 49 -7.26 19.03 14.39
N HIS A 50 -6.14 19.53 14.93
CA HIS A 50 -4.81 19.02 14.60
C HIS A 50 -4.64 17.53 14.93
N ARG A 51 -5.16 17.08 16.07
CA ARG A 51 -5.10 15.67 16.45
C ARG A 51 -5.89 14.79 15.47
N LYS A 52 -7.11 15.18 15.12
CA LYS A 52 -7.99 14.44 14.18
C LYS A 52 -7.41 14.41 12.76
N LEU A 53 -6.87 15.54 12.29
CA LEU A 53 -6.16 15.62 11.01
C LEU A 53 -4.93 14.71 10.99
N ASN A 54 -4.14 14.69 12.05
CA ASN A 54 -2.99 13.80 12.15
C ASN A 54 -3.39 12.32 12.15
N GLN A 55 -4.50 11.95 12.80
CA GLN A 55 -5.05 10.60 12.73
C GLN A 55 -5.46 10.24 11.29
N ALA A 56 -6.16 11.13 10.59
CA ALA A 56 -6.57 10.92 9.20
C ALA A 56 -5.35 10.78 8.26
N ASN A 57 -4.33 11.63 8.43
CA ASN A 57 -3.10 11.57 7.67
C ASN A 57 -2.35 10.25 7.91
N LYS A 58 -2.25 9.81 9.17
CA LYS A 58 -1.64 8.53 9.53
C LYS A 58 -2.39 7.36 8.89
N LEU A 59 -3.72 7.36 8.96
CA LEU A 59 -4.54 6.31 8.32
C LEU A 59 -4.28 6.29 6.81
N ASN A 60 -4.36 7.43 6.14
CA ASN A 60 -4.11 7.53 4.70
C ASN A 60 -2.72 7.02 4.32
N LEU A 61 -1.69 7.35 5.11
CA LEU A 61 -0.33 6.86 4.86
C LEU A 61 -0.28 5.33 4.98
N LEU A 62 -0.81 4.75 6.05
CA LEU A 62 -0.82 3.31 6.29
C LEU A 62 -1.55 2.53 5.19
N VAL A 63 -2.70 3.04 4.78
CA VAL A 63 -3.54 2.44 3.73
C VAL A 63 -2.79 2.47 2.38
N ASN A 64 -2.28 3.62 1.96
CA ASN A 64 -1.60 3.75 0.68
C ASN A 64 -0.26 2.99 0.64
N THR A 65 0.53 3.04 1.71
CA THR A 65 1.79 2.29 1.80
C THR A 65 1.57 0.79 1.70
N ARG A 66 0.51 0.25 2.32
CA ARG A 66 0.18 -1.18 2.21
C ARG A 66 -0.14 -1.57 0.78
N LEU A 67 -0.94 -0.76 0.08
CA LEU A 67 -1.32 -1.02 -1.32
C LEU A 67 -0.10 -1.00 -2.25
N ILE A 68 0.80 -0.02 -2.06
CA ILE A 68 2.06 0.08 -2.81
C ILE A 68 2.95 -1.13 -2.53
N ALA A 69 3.10 -1.54 -1.27
CA ALA A 69 3.92 -2.68 -0.90
C ALA A 69 3.44 -3.99 -1.56
N ILE A 70 2.11 -4.22 -1.58
CA ILE A 70 1.50 -5.37 -2.29
C ILE A 70 1.79 -5.27 -3.79
N SER A 71 1.63 -4.09 -4.38
CA SER A 71 1.89 -3.89 -5.81
C SER A 71 3.37 -4.14 -6.18
N MET A 72 4.30 -3.77 -5.29
CA MET A 72 5.74 -3.97 -5.46
C MET A 72 6.19 -5.42 -5.20
N SER A 73 5.51 -6.20 -4.35
CA SER A 73 5.93 -7.59 -4.10
C SER A 73 5.81 -8.47 -5.34
N TYR A 74 4.93 -8.12 -6.27
CA TYR A 74 4.83 -8.76 -7.59
C TYR A 74 5.94 -8.36 -8.59
N ALA A 75 6.81 -7.42 -8.23
CA ALA A 75 7.95 -7.01 -9.04
C ALA A 75 9.14 -7.97 -8.89
N GLU A 76 9.16 -8.84 -7.86
CA GLU A 76 10.12 -9.94 -7.82
C GLU A 76 9.87 -10.86 -9.02
N LYS A 77 10.91 -11.05 -9.84
CA LYS A 77 10.93 -12.08 -10.88
C LYS A 77 10.57 -13.41 -10.21
N GLU A 78 9.49 -14.05 -10.68
CA GLU A 78 9.41 -15.51 -10.56
C GLU A 78 10.71 -16.03 -11.18
N LYS A 79 11.64 -16.53 -10.35
CA LYS A 79 12.74 -17.32 -10.88
C LYS A 79 12.10 -18.43 -11.68
N THR A 80 12.40 -18.50 -12.97
CA THR A 80 11.96 -19.62 -13.79
C THR A 80 12.52 -20.91 -13.18
N VAL A 81 11.84 -22.04 -13.36
CA VAL A 81 12.30 -23.34 -12.87
C VAL A 81 13.76 -23.61 -13.30
N ASP A 82 14.14 -23.12 -14.47
CA ASP A 82 15.50 -23.16 -15.01
C ASP A 82 16.53 -22.41 -14.14
N GLU A 83 16.18 -21.25 -13.57
CA GLU A 83 17.06 -20.47 -12.67
C GLU A 83 17.23 -21.11 -11.27
N ILE A 84 16.36 -22.07 -10.91
CA ILE A 84 16.44 -22.83 -9.66
C ILE A 84 17.32 -24.08 -9.84
N GLN A 85 17.33 -24.67 -11.04
CA GLN A 85 18.13 -25.87 -11.35
C GLN A 85 19.63 -25.59 -11.47
N ASP A 86 20.05 -24.39 -11.88
CA ASP A 86 21.47 -24.01 -11.98
C ASP A 86 22.18 -23.80 -10.62
N HIS A 87 21.47 -23.98 -9.51
CA HIS A 87 21.99 -23.80 -8.15
C HIS A 87 21.88 -25.05 -7.25
N LEU A 88 21.62 -26.23 -7.83
CA LEU A 88 21.67 -27.55 -7.19
C LEU A 88 22.78 -28.41 -7.80
#